data_AF-A0A6A4Z5F6-F1
#
_entry.id   AF-A0A6A4Z5F6-F1
#
_cell.length_a   1.000
_cell.length_b   1.000
_cell.length_c   1.000
_cell.angle_alpha   90.00
_cell.angle_beta   90.00
_cell.angle_gamma   90.00
#
_symmetry.space_group_name_H-M   'P 1'
#
loop_
_entity.id
_entity.type
_entity.pdbx_description
1 polymer ?
#
loop_
_entity_poly.entity_id
_entity_poly.type
_entity_poly.pdbx_seq_one_letter_code
_entity_poly.pdbx_strand_id
1 'polypeptide(L)'
;MKLRMSLEDKHELYQEHLRRPHTHYSELANWAKITFNLSTTPAKSTICNAIKRNHTKSQRVDAKARTMDRNVALPQVEAKIVEWVLRCEELGVCITGELIRKQATTIAIELAIPETQRIKFAKGWLYKFQRKHGFCSMIQHGEAASVPPEQVQEGRKKVLHETSGYNSSDIYNMDETAFFFCLSSHRSITRNRLPGTKKSKKRITVALTTNADGSDLVDPLFVGSAKQPRCFGGLSGRDLGFEYQASKKAWMNGQIFSTYLSDLNERMAAANHKVLLLVDNAPSHKADDDLHLSNVELKMLPTARCWNHRFLQGQGEAASTSACPRTNKFGDDGSTGQVVRSFDA
;
A
#
# COMPACT_ATOMS: atom_id res chain seq x y z
N MET A 1 -10.11 -11.67 25.93
CA MET A 1 -10.09 -13.12 26.27
C MET A 1 -10.55 -13.93 25.07
N LYS A 2 -9.93 -15.07 24.72
CA LYS A 2 -10.34 -15.86 23.56
C LYS A 2 -11.61 -16.67 23.86
N LEU A 3 -12.52 -16.75 22.89
CA LEU A 3 -13.80 -17.50 23.01
C LEU A 3 -13.70 -18.94 22.50
N ARG A 4 -12.77 -19.24 21.58
CA ARG A 4 -12.69 -20.55 20.90
C ARG A 4 -11.24 -20.92 20.59
N MET A 5 -10.96 -22.23 20.60
CA MET A 5 -9.66 -22.80 20.20
C MET A 5 -9.43 -22.66 18.69
N SER A 6 -8.23 -22.21 18.33
CA SER A 6 -7.72 -22.16 16.96
C SER A 6 -7.41 -23.57 16.42
N LEU A 7 -6.99 -23.68 15.16
CA LEU A 7 -6.51 -24.96 14.59
C LEU A 7 -5.17 -25.38 15.19
N GLU A 8 -4.32 -24.41 15.53
CA GLU A 8 -3.05 -24.67 16.20
C GLU A 8 -3.31 -25.17 17.62
N ASP A 9 -4.16 -24.48 18.38
CA ASP A 9 -4.57 -24.87 19.74
C ASP A 9 -5.13 -26.31 19.76
N LYS A 10 -5.92 -26.67 18.73
CA LYS A 10 -6.51 -28.02 18.62
C LYS A 10 -5.48 -29.10 18.29
N HIS A 11 -4.47 -28.78 17.50
CA HIS A 11 -3.38 -29.71 17.22
C HIS A 11 -2.47 -29.86 18.45
N GLU A 12 -2.19 -28.77 19.16
CA GLU A 12 -1.45 -28.79 20.42
C GLU A 12 -2.16 -29.62 21.49
N LEU A 13 -3.48 -29.51 21.59
CA LEU A 13 -4.32 -30.37 22.41
C LEU A 13 -4.19 -31.86 22.04
N TYR A 14 -4.10 -32.19 20.75
CA TYR A 14 -3.85 -33.56 20.30
C TYR A 14 -2.46 -34.05 20.73
N GLN A 15 -1.43 -33.22 20.61
CA GLN A 15 -0.08 -33.54 21.07
C GLN A 15 -0.04 -33.78 22.58
N GLU A 16 -0.73 -32.96 23.38
CA GLU A 16 -0.81 -33.16 24.83
C GLU A 16 -1.51 -34.47 25.19
N HIS A 17 -2.55 -34.85 24.46
CA HIS A 17 -3.20 -36.15 24.62
C HIS A 17 -2.24 -37.32 24.30
N LEU A 18 -1.38 -37.18 23.29
CA LEU A 18 -0.35 -38.19 23.00
C LEU A 18 0.72 -38.27 24.11
N ARG A 19 1.08 -37.14 24.73
CA ARG A 19 2.00 -37.14 25.88
C ARG A 19 1.37 -37.77 27.13
N ARG A 20 0.04 -37.63 27.29
CA ARG A 20 -0.71 -38.14 28.44
C ARG A 20 -1.96 -38.94 28.01
N PRO A 21 -1.79 -40.17 27.51
CA PRO A 21 -2.89 -40.94 26.93
C PRO A 21 -3.96 -41.38 27.94
N HIS A 22 -3.60 -41.51 29.23
CA HIS A 22 -4.53 -41.92 30.30
C HIS A 22 -5.29 -40.75 30.94
N THR A 23 -5.05 -39.50 30.52
CA THR A 23 -5.70 -38.33 31.10
C THR A 23 -7.16 -38.26 30.68
N HIS A 24 -8.04 -38.02 31.65
CA HIS A 24 -9.47 -37.90 31.40
C HIS A 24 -9.81 -36.58 30.68
N TYR A 25 -10.81 -36.58 29.80
CA TYR A 25 -11.15 -35.39 28.99
C TYR A 25 -11.53 -34.14 29.80
N SER A 26 -11.96 -34.27 31.05
CA SER A 26 -12.18 -33.10 31.94
C SER A 26 -10.88 -32.39 32.31
N GLU A 27 -9.81 -33.14 32.52
CA GLU A 27 -8.51 -32.60 32.89
C GLU A 27 -7.86 -31.92 31.68
N LEU A 28 -7.93 -32.54 30.49
CA LEU A 28 -7.53 -31.91 29.23
C LEU A 28 -8.34 -30.63 28.93
N ALA A 29 -9.62 -30.58 29.29
CA ALA A 29 -10.44 -29.38 29.13
C ALA A 29 -9.97 -28.23 30.04
N ASN A 30 -9.63 -28.53 31.30
CA ASN A 30 -9.09 -27.54 32.23
C ASN A 30 -7.72 -27.05 31.79
N TRP A 31 -6.85 -27.97 31.37
CA TRP A 31 -5.56 -27.64 30.77
C TRP A 31 -5.72 -26.71 29.57
N ALA A 32 -6.60 -27.05 28.61
CA ALA A 32 -6.84 -26.23 27.42
C ALA A 32 -7.35 -24.81 27.77
N LYS A 33 -8.16 -24.67 28.83
CA LYS A 33 -8.62 -23.35 29.29
C LYS A 33 -7.45 -22.49 29.77
N ILE A 34 -6.56 -23.07 30.58
CA ILE A 34 -5.40 -22.38 31.15
C ILE A 34 -4.38 -22.06 30.04
N THR A 35 -3.97 -23.06 29.27
CA THR A 35 -2.94 -22.95 28.23
C THR A 35 -3.34 -21.99 27.11
N PHE A 36 -4.58 -22.07 26.61
CA PHE A 36 -5.04 -21.23 25.50
C PHE A 36 -5.74 -19.94 25.95
N ASN A 37 -5.77 -19.65 27.25
CA ASN A 37 -6.42 -18.50 27.87
C ASN A 37 -7.89 -18.30 27.40
N LEU A 38 -8.67 -19.39 27.48
CA LEU A 38 -10.08 -19.40 27.07
C LEU A 38 -10.97 -18.81 28.15
N SER A 39 -12.00 -18.08 27.72
CA SER A 39 -13.02 -17.52 28.62
C SER A 39 -13.84 -18.59 29.36
N THR A 40 -14.13 -19.71 28.71
CA THR A 40 -14.93 -20.80 29.27
C THR A 40 -14.23 -22.14 29.11
N THR A 41 -14.40 -23.05 30.08
CA THR A 41 -13.90 -24.41 29.99
C THR A 41 -14.60 -25.14 28.83
N PRO A 42 -13.88 -25.69 27.84
CA PRO A 42 -14.48 -26.41 26.73
C PRO A 42 -15.19 -27.69 27.20
N ALA A 43 -16.31 -28.03 26.58
CA ALA A 43 -17.05 -29.26 26.89
C ALA A 43 -16.22 -30.51 26.53
N LYS A 44 -16.40 -31.61 27.27
CA LYS A 44 -15.73 -32.91 27.02
C LYS A 44 -15.90 -33.37 25.56
N SER A 45 -17.09 -33.18 24.98
CA SER A 45 -17.40 -33.51 23.58
C SER A 45 -16.55 -32.69 22.59
N THR A 46 -16.20 -31.45 22.94
CA THR A 46 -15.37 -30.56 22.10
C THR A 46 -13.93 -31.04 22.09
N ILE A 47 -13.39 -31.44 23.25
CA ILE A 47 -12.05 -32.03 23.38
C ILE A 47 -11.95 -33.34 22.59
N CYS A 48 -12.90 -34.25 22.80
CA CYS A 48 -12.96 -35.52 22.07
C CYS A 48 -12.99 -35.32 20.54
N ASN A 49 -13.84 -34.41 20.05
CA ASN A 49 -13.92 -34.10 18.62
C ASN A 49 -12.65 -33.40 18.08
N ALA A 50 -11.99 -32.56 18.88
CA ALA A 50 -10.74 -31.91 18.50
C ALA A 50 -9.63 -32.94 18.32
N ILE A 51 -9.45 -33.86 19.27
CA ILE A 51 -8.46 -34.93 19.22
C ILE A 51 -8.69 -35.82 17.99
N LYS A 52 -9.94 -36.26 17.75
CA LYS A 52 -10.28 -37.11 16.59
C LYS A 52 -9.96 -36.48 15.24
N ARG A 53 -10.11 -35.15 15.11
CA ARG A 53 -10.05 -34.45 13.83
C ARG A 53 -8.71 -33.78 13.52
N ASN A 54 -7.84 -33.54 14.51
CA ASN A 54 -6.63 -32.72 14.36
C ASN A 54 -5.33 -33.52 14.61
N HIS A 55 -5.32 -34.80 14.24
CA HIS A 55 -4.14 -35.65 14.32
C HIS A 55 -2.98 -35.11 13.45
N THR A 56 -3.29 -34.52 12.30
CA THR A 56 -2.33 -33.86 11.42
C THR A 56 -2.36 -32.34 11.63
N LYS A 57 -1.17 -31.71 11.67
CA LYS A 57 -1.06 -30.25 11.76
C LYS A 57 -1.58 -29.59 10.49
N SER A 58 -2.48 -28.61 10.64
CA SER A 58 -2.98 -27.84 9.50
C SER A 58 -1.85 -27.04 8.84
N GLN A 59 -1.71 -27.13 7.53
CA GLN A 59 -0.71 -26.41 6.74
C GLN A 59 -1.14 -24.96 6.38
N ARG A 60 -2.27 -24.50 6.93
CA ARG A 60 -2.80 -23.17 6.62
C ARG A 60 -2.01 -22.08 7.34
N VAL A 61 -1.71 -20.99 6.64
CA VAL A 61 -1.06 -19.81 7.23
C VAL A 61 -1.98 -19.15 8.28
N ASP A 62 -3.31 -19.21 8.09
CA ASP A 62 -4.29 -18.65 9.02
C ASP A 62 -4.68 -19.57 10.20
N ALA A 63 -3.93 -20.64 10.48
CA ALA A 63 -4.26 -21.64 11.51
C ALA A 63 -4.47 -21.06 12.92
N LYS A 64 -3.72 -20.01 13.28
CA LYS A 64 -3.84 -19.28 14.56
C LYS A 64 -5.16 -18.52 14.73
N ALA A 65 -5.76 -18.10 13.62
CA ALA A 65 -7.00 -17.32 13.60
C ALA A 65 -8.23 -18.17 13.25
N ARG A 66 -8.02 -19.34 12.64
CA ARG A 66 -9.08 -20.23 12.17
C ARG A 66 -9.46 -21.22 13.26
N THR A 67 -10.74 -21.55 13.37
CA THR A 67 -11.21 -22.60 14.27
C THR A 67 -11.48 -23.94 13.58
N MET A 68 -11.61 -23.97 12.26
CA MET A 68 -11.95 -25.18 11.50
C MET A 68 -11.18 -25.27 10.20
N ASP A 69 -10.61 -26.44 9.96
CA ASP A 69 -9.98 -26.79 8.70
C ASP A 69 -11.04 -27.43 7.82
N ARG A 70 -11.34 -26.77 6.69
CA ARG A 70 -12.34 -27.24 5.74
C ARG A 70 -11.61 -27.83 4.56
N ASN A 71 -12.05 -29.00 4.12
CA ASN A 71 -11.53 -29.64 2.93
C ASN A 71 -11.67 -28.71 1.72
N VAL A 72 -10.60 -28.66 0.93
CA VAL A 72 -10.60 -27.96 -0.36
C VAL A 72 -11.33 -28.83 -1.37
N ALA A 73 -12.21 -28.21 -2.16
CA ALA A 73 -12.98 -28.93 -3.18
C ALA A 73 -12.08 -29.55 -4.27
N LEU A 74 -11.06 -28.82 -4.73
CA LEU A 74 -10.12 -29.25 -5.77
C LEU A 74 -8.67 -29.06 -5.30
N PRO A 75 -8.14 -29.95 -4.44
CA PRO A 75 -6.81 -29.78 -3.85
C PRO A 75 -5.68 -29.80 -4.87
N GLN A 76 -5.82 -30.60 -5.95
CA GLN A 76 -4.81 -30.69 -7.01
C GLN A 76 -4.70 -29.40 -7.83
N VAL A 77 -5.83 -28.79 -8.18
CA VAL A 77 -5.87 -27.49 -8.88
C VAL A 77 -5.26 -26.41 -7.99
N GLU A 78 -5.61 -26.42 -6.70
CA GLU A 78 -5.09 -25.44 -5.76
C GLU A 78 -3.57 -25.54 -5.60
N ALA A 79 -3.02 -26.75 -5.50
CA ALA A 79 -1.58 -26.98 -5.41
C ALA A 79 -0.82 -26.42 -6.62
N LYS A 80 -1.29 -26.69 -7.85
CA LYS A 80 -0.68 -26.14 -9.07
C LYS A 80 -0.78 -24.62 -9.15
N ILE A 81 -1.87 -24.03 -8.67
CA ILE A 81 -2.00 -22.56 -8.61
C ILE A 81 -1.00 -21.97 -7.63
N VAL A 82 -0.78 -22.59 -6.46
CA VAL A 82 0.24 -22.14 -5.51
C VAL A 82 1.63 -22.18 -6.14
N GLU A 83 2.01 -23.29 -6.76
CA GLU A 83 3.29 -23.42 -7.46
C GLU A 83 3.48 -22.34 -8.53
N TRP A 84 2.44 -22.09 -9.32
CA TRP A 84 2.46 -21.05 -10.35
C TRP A 84 2.60 -19.64 -9.77
N VAL A 85 1.88 -19.33 -8.68
CA VAL A 85 2.00 -18.04 -7.98
C VAL A 85 3.41 -17.83 -7.44
N LEU A 86 3.99 -18.84 -6.80
CA LEU A 86 5.35 -18.77 -6.25
C LEU A 86 6.41 -18.61 -7.36
N ARG A 87 6.25 -19.29 -8.49
CA ARG A 87 7.11 -19.10 -9.67
C ARG A 87 7.01 -17.68 -10.23
N CYS A 88 5.80 -17.10 -10.29
CA CYS A 88 5.64 -15.72 -10.70
C CYS A 88 6.30 -14.74 -9.72
N GLU A 89 6.27 -15.02 -8.42
CA GLU A 89 6.94 -14.23 -7.39
C GLU A 89 8.47 -14.26 -7.57
N GLU A 90 9.05 -15.44 -7.78
CA GLU A 90 10.49 -15.62 -8.03
C GLU A 90 10.96 -14.86 -9.29
N LEU A 91 10.16 -14.87 -10.35
CA LEU A 91 10.44 -14.15 -11.59
C LEU A 91 10.11 -12.65 -11.52
N GLY A 92 9.60 -12.15 -10.39
CA GLY A 92 9.22 -10.74 -10.22
C GLY A 92 8.01 -10.30 -11.06
N VAL A 93 7.15 -11.24 -11.46
CA VAL A 93 5.97 -10.96 -12.29
C VAL A 93 4.77 -10.58 -11.40
N CYS A 94 4.28 -9.36 -11.59
CA CYS A 94 3.04 -8.88 -10.95
C CYS A 94 1.81 -9.66 -11.43
N ILE A 95 1.22 -10.46 -10.54
CA ILE A 95 -0.03 -11.18 -10.81
C ILE A 95 -1.23 -10.52 -10.13
N THR A 96 -2.34 -10.41 -10.85
CA THR A 96 -3.61 -9.88 -10.31
C THR A 96 -4.53 -11.02 -9.88
N GLY A 97 -5.44 -10.75 -8.94
CA GLY A 97 -6.44 -11.74 -8.51
C GLY A 97 -7.29 -12.30 -9.67
N GLU A 98 -7.55 -11.50 -10.70
CA GLU A 98 -8.26 -11.97 -11.90
C GLU A 98 -7.43 -12.96 -12.72
N LEU A 99 -6.11 -12.75 -12.78
CA LEU A 99 -5.20 -13.65 -13.47
C LEU A 99 -5.13 -15.01 -12.75
N ILE A 100 -5.07 -15.01 -11.42
CA ILE A 100 -5.13 -16.23 -10.60
C ILE A 100 -6.42 -17.01 -10.89
N ARG A 101 -7.56 -16.31 -10.95
CA ARG A 101 -8.85 -16.96 -11.27
C ARG A 101 -8.88 -17.56 -12.67
N LYS A 102 -8.36 -16.86 -13.68
CA LYS A 102 -8.27 -17.37 -15.05
C LYS A 102 -7.36 -18.58 -15.11
N GLN A 103 -6.19 -18.51 -14.48
CA GLN A 103 -5.24 -19.62 -14.41
C GLN A 103 -5.86 -20.84 -13.73
N ALA A 104 -6.67 -20.65 -12.68
CA ALA A 104 -7.36 -21.74 -12.00
C ALA A 104 -8.35 -22.47 -12.92
N THR A 105 -9.07 -21.72 -13.76
CA THR A 105 -9.93 -22.30 -14.79
C THR A 105 -9.12 -23.08 -15.82
N THR A 106 -8.02 -22.53 -16.33
CA THR A 106 -7.15 -23.21 -17.29
C THR A 106 -6.59 -24.52 -16.73
N ILE A 107 -6.05 -24.49 -15.51
CA ILE A 107 -5.50 -25.68 -14.85
C ILE A 107 -6.59 -26.73 -14.59
N ALA A 108 -7.82 -26.32 -14.25
CA ALA A 108 -8.92 -27.26 -14.09
C ALA A 108 -9.30 -27.96 -15.40
N ILE A 109 -9.17 -27.27 -16.54
CA ILE A 109 -9.37 -27.85 -17.87
C ILE A 109 -8.21 -28.79 -18.23
N GLU A 110 -6.96 -28.38 -17.99
CA GLU A 110 -5.76 -29.19 -18.24
C GLU A 110 -5.76 -30.51 -17.43
N LEU A 111 -6.28 -30.46 -16.20
CA LEU A 111 -6.44 -31.65 -15.35
C LEU A 111 -7.68 -32.48 -15.70
N ALA A 112 -8.37 -32.16 -16.79
CA ALA A 112 -9.58 -32.84 -17.26
C ALA A 112 -10.66 -33.02 -16.16
N ILE A 113 -10.81 -32.03 -15.28
CA ILE A 113 -11.82 -32.08 -14.21
C ILE A 113 -13.22 -32.09 -14.86
N PRO A 114 -14.07 -33.09 -14.55
CA PRO A 114 -15.43 -33.17 -15.07
C PRO A 114 -16.23 -31.91 -14.75
N GLU A 115 -17.08 -31.47 -15.67
CA GLU A 115 -17.84 -30.23 -15.51
C GLU A 115 -18.77 -30.24 -14.28
N THR A 116 -19.24 -31.43 -13.88
CA THR A 116 -20.02 -31.66 -12.67
C THR A 116 -19.25 -31.38 -11.36
N GLN A 117 -17.91 -31.44 -11.39
CA GLN A 117 -17.04 -31.21 -10.24
C GLN A 117 -16.35 -29.83 -10.29
N ARG A 118 -16.56 -29.04 -11.36
CA ARG A 118 -15.95 -27.71 -11.49
C ARG A 118 -16.61 -26.72 -10.55
N ILE A 119 -15.78 -26.10 -9.71
CA ILE A 119 -16.19 -24.97 -8.90
C ILE A 119 -16.11 -23.68 -9.71
N LYS A 120 -17.02 -22.74 -9.44
CA LYS A 120 -16.85 -21.36 -9.94
C LYS A 120 -15.71 -20.70 -9.17
N PHE A 121 -14.60 -20.38 -9.85
CA PHE A 121 -13.49 -19.59 -9.31
C PHE A 121 -13.90 -18.12 -9.14
N ALA A 122 -14.87 -17.86 -8.27
CA ALA A 122 -15.41 -16.54 -7.97
C ALA A 122 -14.52 -15.77 -6.97
N LYS A 123 -14.84 -14.50 -6.72
CA LYS A 123 -14.13 -13.64 -5.76
C LYS A 123 -14.03 -14.27 -4.36
N GLY A 124 -15.09 -14.94 -3.91
CA GLY A 124 -15.10 -15.62 -2.60
C GLY A 124 -14.16 -16.82 -2.51
N TRP A 125 -13.92 -17.53 -3.62
CA TRP A 125 -12.90 -18.58 -3.67
C TRP A 125 -11.51 -17.96 -3.58
N LEU A 126 -11.23 -16.94 -4.38
CA LEU A 126 -9.94 -16.24 -4.38
C LEU A 126 -9.58 -15.70 -2.99
N TYR A 127 -10.53 -15.06 -2.30
CA TYR A 127 -10.32 -14.57 -0.94
C TYR A 127 -9.93 -15.69 0.04
N LYS A 128 -10.59 -16.85 -0.03
CA LYS A 128 -10.27 -18.01 0.83
C LYS A 128 -8.92 -18.63 0.48
N PHE A 129 -8.61 -18.71 -0.82
CA PHE A 129 -7.33 -19.17 -1.34
C PHE A 129 -6.17 -18.31 -0.82
N GLN A 130 -6.28 -16.99 -1.00
CA GLN A 130 -5.29 -16.01 -0.53
C GLN A 130 -5.04 -16.14 0.98
N ARG A 131 -6.11 -16.14 1.78
CA ARG A 131 -6.00 -16.29 3.24
C ARG A 131 -5.38 -17.62 3.68
N LYS A 132 -5.65 -18.70 2.96
CA LYS A 132 -5.11 -20.03 3.29
C LYS A 132 -3.59 -20.06 3.14
N HIS A 133 -3.10 -19.48 2.05
CA HIS A 133 -1.69 -19.54 1.64
C HIS A 133 -0.90 -18.28 2.01
N GLY A 134 -1.52 -17.31 2.68
CA GLY A 134 -0.86 -16.08 3.13
C GLY A 134 -0.66 -15.04 2.02
N PHE A 135 -1.21 -15.23 0.83
CA PHE A 135 -1.09 -14.26 -0.26
C PHE A 135 -1.87 -12.99 0.05
N CYS A 136 -1.17 -11.85 0.02
CA CYS A 136 -1.76 -10.54 0.22
C CYS A 136 -1.48 -9.65 -0.98
N SER A 137 -2.41 -8.73 -1.28
CA SER A 137 -2.18 -7.71 -2.29
C SER A 137 -1.23 -6.66 -1.72
N MET A 138 0.04 -6.72 -2.10
CA MET A 138 1.05 -5.73 -1.73
C MET A 138 1.36 -4.83 -2.93
N ILE A 139 1.60 -3.55 -2.68
CA ILE A 139 2.08 -2.63 -3.71
C ILE A 139 3.57 -2.90 -3.89
N GLN A 140 3.97 -3.39 -5.06
CA GLN A 140 5.38 -3.54 -5.40
C GLN A 140 5.94 -2.16 -5.80
N HIS A 141 6.80 -1.58 -4.96
CA HIS A 141 7.52 -0.35 -5.28
C HIS A 141 8.64 -0.67 -6.27
N GLY A 142 8.51 -0.20 -7.51
CA GLY A 142 9.33 -0.60 -8.65
C GLY A 142 10.82 -0.25 -8.58
N GLU A 143 11.25 0.56 -7.61
CA GLU A 143 12.66 0.98 -7.50
C GLU A 143 13.37 0.35 -6.28
N ALA A 144 12.64 -0.17 -5.28
CA ALA A 144 13.21 -0.64 -4.02
C ALA A 144 14.22 -1.81 -4.15
N ALA A 145 14.22 -2.53 -5.27
CA ALA A 145 15.13 -3.65 -5.53
C ALA A 145 16.52 -3.24 -6.07
N SER A 146 16.72 -1.97 -6.46
CA SER A 146 17.94 -1.52 -7.16
C SER A 146 19.04 -0.99 -6.24
N VAL A 147 18.84 -0.96 -4.92
CA VAL A 147 19.80 -0.36 -3.97
C VAL A 147 20.30 -1.42 -2.98
N PRO A 148 21.61 -1.70 -2.93
CA PRO A 148 22.20 -2.58 -1.93
C PRO A 148 21.88 -2.11 -0.50
N PRO A 149 21.55 -3.02 0.43
CA PRO A 149 21.27 -2.67 1.83
C PRO A 149 22.40 -1.87 2.50
N GLU A 150 23.64 -2.09 2.10
CA GLU A 150 24.83 -1.40 2.60
C GLU A 150 24.80 0.10 2.25
N GLN A 151 24.46 0.45 1.01
CA GLN A 151 24.30 1.86 0.60
C GLN A 151 23.19 2.53 1.41
N VAL A 152 22.09 1.82 1.70
CA VAL A 152 20.98 2.31 2.54
C VAL A 152 21.43 2.61 3.96
N GLN A 153 22.35 1.83 4.52
CA GLN A 153 22.89 2.08 5.86
C GLN A 153 23.86 3.27 5.86
N GLU A 154 24.72 3.37 4.86
CA GLU A 154 25.69 4.45 4.76
C GLU A 154 25.02 5.82 4.60
N GLY A 155 24.08 5.96 3.66
CA GLY A 155 23.37 7.22 3.50
C GLY A 155 22.46 7.55 4.70
N ARG A 156 21.97 6.56 5.46
CA ARG A 156 21.27 6.83 6.75
C ARG A 156 22.21 7.46 7.76
N LYS A 157 23.44 6.94 7.89
CA LYS A 157 24.46 7.52 8.76
C LYS A 157 24.81 8.94 8.33
N LYS A 158 24.91 9.19 7.01
CA LYS A 158 25.20 10.52 6.46
C LYS A 158 24.10 11.52 6.78
N VAL A 159 22.83 11.19 6.52
CA VAL A 159 21.69 12.06 6.84
C VAL A 159 21.62 12.33 8.33
N LEU A 160 21.79 11.30 9.17
CA LEU A 160 21.80 11.45 10.63
C LEU A 160 22.93 12.36 11.11
N HIS A 161 24.11 12.27 10.49
CA HIS A 161 25.22 13.15 10.80
C HIS A 161 24.90 14.60 10.42
N GLU A 162 24.35 14.83 9.23
CA GLU A 162 23.95 16.16 8.73
C GLU A 162 22.83 16.78 9.59
N THR A 163 21.90 15.98 10.12
CA THR A 163 20.79 16.48 10.95
C THR A 163 21.13 16.60 12.45
N SER A 164 22.26 16.06 12.91
CA SER A 164 22.59 15.96 14.35
C SER A 164 22.70 17.30 15.09
N GLY A 165 22.92 18.40 14.38
CA GLY A 165 23.02 19.76 14.94
C GLY A 165 21.72 20.57 14.96
N TYR A 166 20.61 20.01 14.48
CA TYR A 166 19.33 20.71 14.33
C TYR A 166 18.25 20.09 15.20
N ASN A 167 17.30 20.91 15.67
CA ASN A 167 16.08 20.37 16.27
C ASN A 167 15.16 19.82 15.17
N SER A 168 14.24 18.93 15.53
CA SER A 168 13.23 18.40 14.59
C SER A 168 12.38 19.49 13.96
N SER A 169 12.14 20.60 14.68
CA SER A 169 11.41 21.77 14.19
C SER A 169 12.13 22.51 13.07
N ASP A 170 13.45 22.36 12.99
CA ASP A 170 14.35 23.13 12.13
C ASP A 170 14.80 22.33 10.90
N ILE A 171 14.43 21.05 10.83
CA ILE A 171 14.74 20.14 9.71
C ILE A 171 13.51 20.07 8.82
N TYR A 172 13.60 20.62 7.63
CA TYR A 172 12.55 20.59 6.61
C TYR A 172 12.87 19.55 5.55
N ASN A 173 11.82 18.96 5.00
CA ASN A 173 11.90 18.10 3.83
C ASN A 173 10.93 18.60 2.75
N MET A 174 11.43 18.77 1.53
CA MET A 174 10.62 19.08 0.35
C MET A 174 10.61 17.90 -0.62
N ASP A 175 9.43 17.56 -1.13
CA ASP A 175 9.29 16.58 -2.21
C ASP A 175 8.16 17.01 -3.16
N GLU A 176 8.22 16.54 -4.40
CA GLU A 176 7.24 16.86 -5.42
C GLU A 176 6.39 15.67 -5.82
N THR A 177 5.10 15.93 -6.03
CA THR A 177 4.17 14.93 -6.53
C THR A 177 3.44 15.43 -7.77
N ALA A 178 3.24 14.53 -8.73
CA ALA A 178 2.54 14.83 -9.97
C ALA A 178 1.07 14.38 -9.89
N PHE A 179 0.15 15.33 -9.95
CA PHE A 179 -1.29 15.08 -10.03
C PHE A 179 -1.75 14.97 -11.49
N PHE A 180 -2.06 13.75 -11.94
CA PHE A 180 -2.52 13.47 -13.30
C PHE A 180 -4.05 13.50 -13.41
N PHE A 181 -4.61 14.69 -13.62
CA PHE A 181 -6.07 14.91 -13.65
C PHE A 181 -6.79 14.40 -14.92
N CYS A 182 -6.05 14.02 -15.98
CA CYS A 182 -6.62 13.43 -17.19
C CYS A 182 -6.21 11.98 -17.42
N LEU A 183 -5.75 11.27 -16.38
CA LEU A 183 -5.31 9.88 -16.56
C LEU A 183 -6.52 8.97 -16.82
N SER A 184 -6.56 8.30 -17.99
CA SER A 184 -7.60 7.32 -18.29
C SER A 184 -7.28 5.94 -17.69
N SER A 185 -8.32 5.19 -17.36
CA SER A 185 -8.16 3.83 -16.83
C SER A 185 -7.49 2.91 -17.86
N HIS A 186 -6.66 1.98 -17.38
CA HIS A 186 -5.85 1.09 -18.22
C HIS A 186 -6.66 -0.05 -18.86
N ARG A 187 -7.97 -0.09 -18.64
CA ARG A 187 -8.81 -1.21 -19.06
C ARG A 187 -10.09 -0.68 -19.68
N SER A 188 -10.21 -0.81 -20.99
CA SER A 188 -11.47 -0.70 -21.70
C SER A 188 -12.12 -2.09 -21.81
N ILE A 189 -13.43 -2.17 -21.57
CA ILE A 189 -14.21 -3.37 -21.87
C ILE A 189 -14.63 -3.25 -23.33
N THR A 190 -13.98 -3.97 -24.23
CA THR A 190 -14.24 -3.89 -25.68
C THR A 190 -14.48 -5.27 -26.27
N ARG A 191 -15.36 -5.37 -27.28
CA ARG A 191 -15.64 -6.62 -28.00
C ARG A 191 -14.49 -7.03 -28.94
N ASN A 192 -13.71 -6.06 -29.42
CA ASN A 192 -12.55 -6.24 -30.29
C ASN A 192 -11.31 -5.57 -29.70
N ARG A 193 -10.12 -6.01 -30.11
CA ARG A 193 -8.83 -5.37 -29.74
C ARG A 193 -8.72 -4.02 -30.44
N LEU A 194 -8.96 -2.94 -29.71
CA LEU A 194 -8.77 -1.57 -30.21
C LEU A 194 -7.28 -1.16 -30.08
N PRO A 195 -6.75 -0.36 -31.03
CA PRO A 195 -5.46 0.30 -30.86
C PRO A 195 -5.45 1.13 -29.57
N GLY A 196 -4.39 1.03 -28.79
CA GLY A 196 -4.26 1.77 -27.53
C GLY A 196 -4.21 3.28 -27.77
N THR A 197 -5.06 4.04 -27.09
CA THR A 197 -5.03 5.51 -27.15
C THR A 197 -3.83 6.04 -26.35
N LYS A 198 -3.09 7.00 -26.91
CA LYS A 198 -1.99 7.67 -26.20
C LYS A 198 -2.54 8.35 -24.95
N LYS A 199 -2.03 7.98 -23.77
CA LYS A 199 -2.47 8.56 -22.50
C LYS A 199 -2.24 10.06 -22.48
N SER A 200 -3.22 10.80 -21.99
CA SER A 200 -3.01 12.19 -21.60
C SER A 200 -2.01 12.22 -20.44
N LYS A 201 -0.88 12.89 -20.65
CA LYS A 201 0.13 13.16 -19.60
C LYS A 201 -0.06 14.54 -18.97
N LYS A 202 -1.26 15.13 -19.12
CA LYS A 202 -1.59 16.40 -18.47
C LYS A 202 -1.54 16.19 -16.96
N ARG A 203 -0.80 17.06 -16.30
CA ARG A 203 -0.58 17.04 -14.86
C ARG A 203 -0.37 18.44 -14.31
N ILE A 204 -0.50 18.54 -13.00
CA ILE A 204 0.02 19.64 -12.20
C ILE A 204 1.02 19.01 -11.24
N THR A 205 2.20 19.60 -11.11
CA THR A 205 3.16 19.18 -10.09
C THR A 205 2.94 20.04 -8.85
N VAL A 206 2.97 19.42 -7.67
CA VAL A 206 2.81 20.09 -6.39
C VAL A 206 4.06 19.81 -5.58
N ALA A 207 4.78 20.85 -5.17
CA ALA A 207 5.87 20.75 -4.22
C ALA A 207 5.34 21.01 -2.81
N LEU A 208 5.63 20.09 -1.91
CA LEU A 208 5.16 20.11 -0.52
C LEU A 208 6.37 20.13 0.40
N THR A 209 6.36 21.00 1.41
CA THR A 209 7.48 21.17 2.33
C THR A 209 6.99 21.28 3.75
N THR A 210 7.54 20.45 4.64
CA THR A 210 7.16 20.38 6.05
C THR A 210 8.40 20.16 6.89
N ASN A 211 8.36 20.60 8.15
CA ASN A 211 9.39 20.26 9.13
C ASN A 211 9.22 18.83 9.67
N ALA A 212 10.26 18.29 10.30
CA ALA A 212 10.35 16.88 10.67
C ALA A 212 9.41 16.49 11.82
N ASP A 213 8.98 17.43 12.66
CA ASP A 213 7.94 17.22 13.68
C ASP A 213 6.52 17.51 13.18
N GLY A 214 6.36 18.05 11.97
CA GLY A 214 5.08 18.37 11.35
C GLY A 214 4.38 19.61 11.91
N SER A 215 5.05 20.43 12.74
CA SER A 215 4.47 21.65 13.30
C SER A 215 4.32 22.80 12.30
N ASP A 216 5.19 22.87 11.29
CA ASP A 216 5.15 23.89 10.23
C ASP A 216 5.04 23.24 8.85
N LEU A 217 4.02 23.67 8.11
CA LEU A 217 3.76 23.30 6.73
C LEU A 217 3.87 24.56 5.87
N VAL A 218 4.82 24.56 4.95
CA VAL A 218 4.98 25.65 3.97
C VAL A 218 3.87 25.54 2.93
N ASP A 219 3.34 26.69 2.50
CA ASP A 219 2.29 26.72 1.49
C ASP A 219 2.70 25.97 0.22
N PRO A 220 1.85 25.09 -0.33
CA PRO A 220 2.20 24.30 -1.50
C PRO A 220 2.49 25.16 -2.72
N LEU A 221 3.57 24.82 -3.43
CA LEU A 221 3.87 25.42 -4.73
C LEU A 221 3.27 24.55 -5.85
N PHE A 222 2.42 25.17 -6.68
CA PHE A 222 1.83 24.53 -7.84
C PHE A 222 2.60 24.85 -9.12
N VAL A 223 2.97 23.84 -9.89
CA VAL A 223 3.64 23.99 -11.19
C VAL A 223 2.78 23.41 -12.30
N GLY A 224 2.25 24.29 -13.14
CA GLY A 224 1.44 23.93 -14.30
C GLY A 224 2.16 24.16 -15.63
N SER A 225 1.47 23.83 -16.73
CA SER A 225 2.03 23.98 -18.09
C SER A 225 1.83 25.37 -18.69
N ALA A 226 0.80 26.10 -18.25
CA ALA A 226 0.41 27.39 -18.79
C ALA A 226 0.79 28.50 -17.82
N LYS A 227 1.39 29.59 -18.32
CA LYS A 227 1.74 30.76 -17.47
C LYS A 227 0.51 31.38 -16.81
N GLN A 228 -0.59 31.48 -17.55
CA GLN A 228 -1.89 31.88 -17.03
C GLN A 228 -2.94 30.86 -17.49
N PRO A 229 -3.32 29.90 -16.64
CA PRO A 229 -4.40 28.98 -16.92
C PRO A 229 -5.72 29.72 -17.14
N ARG A 230 -6.50 29.32 -18.15
CA ARG A 230 -7.81 29.93 -18.43
C ARG A 230 -8.77 29.88 -17.24
N CYS A 231 -8.65 28.86 -16.39
CA CYS A 231 -9.45 28.73 -15.18
C CYS A 231 -9.13 29.77 -14.10
N PHE A 232 -8.06 30.56 -14.23
CA PHE A 232 -7.76 31.66 -13.30
C PHE A 232 -8.52 32.94 -13.66
N GLY A 233 -9.24 32.98 -14.78
CA GLY A 233 -10.04 34.16 -15.15
C GLY A 233 -9.22 35.43 -15.37
N GLY A 234 -7.93 35.30 -15.70
CA GLY A 234 -7.00 36.42 -15.88
C GLY A 234 -6.24 36.84 -14.61
N LEU A 235 -6.56 36.24 -13.46
CA LEU A 235 -5.84 36.44 -12.20
C LEU A 235 -4.56 35.61 -12.14
N SER A 236 -3.62 36.01 -11.28
CA SER A 236 -2.44 35.21 -10.93
C SER A 236 -2.78 34.20 -9.82
N GLY A 237 -1.90 33.22 -9.60
CA GLY A 237 -2.07 32.29 -8.47
C GLY A 237 -2.07 33.04 -7.13
N ARG A 238 -1.21 34.04 -6.97
CA ARG A 238 -1.13 34.86 -5.75
C ARG A 238 -2.42 35.62 -5.48
N ASP A 239 -3.07 36.16 -6.52
CA ASP A 239 -4.38 36.81 -6.39
C ASP A 239 -5.48 35.83 -5.92
N LEU A 240 -5.30 34.54 -6.22
CA LEU A 240 -6.18 33.45 -5.80
C LEU A 240 -5.75 32.81 -4.47
N GLY A 241 -4.68 33.30 -3.84
CA GLY A 241 -4.20 32.84 -2.53
C GLY A 241 -3.30 31.60 -2.56
N PHE A 242 -2.65 31.28 -3.68
CA PHE A 242 -1.69 30.16 -3.74
C PHE A 242 -0.49 30.45 -4.66
N GLU A 243 0.66 29.86 -4.35
CA GLU A 243 1.85 30.01 -5.19
C GLU A 243 1.76 29.16 -6.45
N TYR A 244 1.94 29.80 -7.61
CA TYR A 244 1.84 29.15 -8.91
C TYR A 244 2.98 29.56 -9.85
N GLN A 245 3.64 28.56 -10.40
CA GLN A 245 4.69 28.71 -11.41
C GLN A 245 4.35 27.90 -12.66
N ALA A 246 4.96 28.24 -13.78
CA ALA A 246 4.68 27.57 -15.05
C ALA A 246 5.96 27.09 -15.75
N SER A 247 5.95 25.85 -16.21
CA SER A 247 7.00 25.28 -17.05
C SER A 247 6.40 24.49 -18.21
N LYS A 248 7.08 24.44 -19.36
CA LYS A 248 6.53 23.78 -20.59
C LYS A 248 6.03 22.35 -20.37
N LYS A 249 6.61 21.63 -19.40
CA LYS A 249 6.27 20.23 -19.10
C LYS A 249 5.51 20.06 -17.76
N ALA A 250 5.15 21.15 -17.09
CA ALA A 250 4.56 21.14 -15.74
C ALA A 250 5.41 20.29 -14.77
N TRP A 251 6.73 20.51 -14.78
CA TRP A 251 7.71 19.92 -13.85
C TRP A 251 8.44 21.05 -13.13
N MET A 252 9.02 20.74 -11.97
CA MET A 252 10.06 21.54 -11.35
C MET A 252 11.26 21.69 -12.30
N ASN A 253 11.93 22.84 -12.23
CA ASN A 253 13.21 23.09 -12.88
C ASN A 253 14.08 23.95 -11.94
N GLY A 254 15.37 24.08 -12.25
CA GLY A 254 16.31 24.84 -11.41
C GLY A 254 15.86 26.27 -11.15
N GLN A 255 15.32 26.96 -12.16
CA GLN A 255 14.85 28.35 -11.99
C GLN A 255 13.66 28.45 -11.00
N ILE A 256 12.66 27.58 -11.12
CA ILE A 256 11.51 27.55 -10.21
C ILE A 256 11.98 27.18 -8.81
N PHE A 257 12.92 26.25 -8.71
CA PHE A 257 13.51 25.83 -7.45
C PHE A 257 14.32 26.95 -6.78
N SER A 258 15.13 27.71 -7.53
CA SER A 258 15.85 28.89 -7.04
C SER A 258 14.90 29.97 -6.51
N THR A 259 13.79 30.24 -7.22
CA THR A 259 12.75 31.16 -6.74
C THR A 259 12.12 30.64 -5.45
N TYR A 260 11.75 29.36 -5.42
CA TYR A 260 11.20 28.72 -4.23
C TYR A 260 12.13 28.81 -3.01
N LEU A 261 13.43 28.57 -3.20
CA LEU A 261 14.44 28.70 -2.15
C LEU A 261 14.60 30.13 -1.66
N SER A 262 14.50 31.12 -2.56
CA SER A 262 14.58 32.53 -2.21
C SER A 262 13.39 32.94 -1.35
N ASP A 263 12.16 32.58 -1.76
CA ASP A 263 10.93 32.85 -1.02
C ASP A 263 10.95 32.17 0.36
N LEU A 264 11.42 30.91 0.43
CA LEU A 264 11.59 30.20 1.69
C LEU A 264 12.64 30.88 2.59
N ASN A 265 13.77 31.30 2.04
CA ASN A 265 14.81 32.00 2.79
C ASN A 265 14.33 33.33 3.34
N GLU A 266 13.56 34.11 2.57
CA GLU A 266 12.95 35.36 3.04
C GLU A 266 11.97 35.11 4.19
N ARG A 267 11.11 34.08 4.07
CA ARG A 267 10.21 33.67 5.16
C ARG A 267 10.98 33.31 6.43
N MET A 268 12.04 32.51 6.31
CA MET A 268 12.85 32.07 7.45
C MET A 268 13.68 33.23 8.04
N ALA A 269 14.17 34.14 7.20
CA ALA A 269 14.86 35.36 7.63
C ALA A 269 13.94 36.31 8.40
N ALA A 270 12.69 36.49 7.92
CA ALA A 270 11.68 37.29 8.62
C ALA A 270 11.32 36.71 10.01
N ALA A 271 11.37 35.38 10.15
CA ALA A 271 11.19 34.69 11.43
C ALA A 271 12.47 34.63 12.29
N ASN A 272 13.61 35.15 11.79
CA ASN A 272 14.95 34.97 12.38
C ASN A 272 15.27 33.50 12.72
N HIS A 273 14.82 32.59 11.86
CA HIS A 273 14.93 31.15 12.02
C HIS A 273 15.96 30.62 11.02
N LYS A 274 16.88 29.77 11.48
CA LYS A 274 17.80 29.02 10.60
C LYS A 274 17.35 27.57 10.49
N VAL A 275 17.22 27.07 9.27
CA VAL A 275 16.66 25.75 8.99
C VAL A 275 17.53 24.96 8.02
N LEU A 276 17.46 23.64 8.12
CA LEU A 276 18.05 22.69 7.20
C LEU A 276 16.97 22.19 6.25
N LEU A 277 17.10 22.42 4.94
CA LEU A 277 16.21 21.87 3.93
C LEU A 277 16.83 20.64 3.26
N LEU A 278 16.17 19.51 3.43
CA LEU A 278 16.48 18.25 2.76
C LEU A 278 15.65 18.11 1.49
N VAL A 279 16.32 17.84 0.37
CA VAL A 279 15.68 17.58 -0.93
C VAL A 279 16.29 16.36 -1.60
N ASP A 280 15.54 15.74 -2.52
CA ASP A 280 16.07 14.63 -3.30
C ASP A 280 17.18 15.09 -4.26
N ASN A 281 18.07 14.18 -4.65
CA ASN A 281 19.14 14.50 -5.60
C ASN A 281 18.63 14.42 -7.04
N ALA A 282 17.71 15.32 -7.38
CA ALA A 282 17.20 15.50 -8.72
C ALA A 282 17.94 16.64 -9.45
N PRO A 283 18.13 16.54 -10.79
CA PRO A 283 18.68 17.65 -11.58
C PRO A 283 17.86 18.94 -11.48
N SER A 284 16.57 18.86 -11.14
CA SER A 284 15.70 20.02 -10.90
C SER A 284 16.04 20.79 -9.64
N HIS A 285 16.71 20.16 -8.66
CA HIS A 285 17.11 20.77 -7.40
C HIS A 285 18.51 21.39 -7.46
N LYS A 286 19.12 21.48 -8.63
CA LYS A 286 20.32 22.29 -8.80
C LYS A 286 19.92 23.76 -8.77
N ALA A 287 20.12 24.40 -7.62
CA ALA A 287 20.04 25.84 -7.47
C ALA A 287 21.12 26.52 -8.33
N ASP A 288 20.90 27.78 -8.66
CA ASP A 288 21.89 28.59 -9.37
C ASP A 288 23.13 28.83 -8.47
N ASP A 289 24.32 28.79 -9.05
CA ASP A 289 25.59 28.87 -8.30
C ASP A 289 25.75 30.20 -7.53
N ASP A 290 25.04 31.26 -7.94
CA ASP A 290 25.05 32.59 -7.33
C ASP A 290 23.98 32.77 -6.22
N LEU A 291 23.20 31.73 -5.90
CA LEU A 291 22.14 31.82 -4.91
C LEU A 291 22.70 31.75 -3.48
N HIS A 292 22.78 32.91 -2.82
CA HIS A 292 23.19 33.01 -1.42
C HIS A 292 21.98 32.94 -0.47
N LEU A 293 21.92 31.86 0.31
CA LEU A 293 20.91 31.65 1.36
C LEU A 293 21.50 31.98 2.73
N SER A 294 20.83 32.84 3.49
CA SER A 294 21.29 33.29 4.82
C SER A 294 20.75 32.43 5.97
N ASN A 295 19.55 31.89 5.77
CA ASN A 295 18.74 31.24 6.80
C ASN A 295 18.35 29.80 6.43
N VAL A 296 18.50 29.41 5.17
CA VAL A 296 18.22 28.04 4.70
C VAL A 296 19.54 27.38 4.29
N GLU A 297 19.90 26.30 4.97
CA GLU A 297 20.98 25.42 4.53
C GLU A 297 20.39 24.29 3.70
N LEU A 298 20.79 24.17 2.43
CA LEU A 298 20.32 23.14 1.52
C LEU A 298 21.23 21.90 1.58
N LYS A 299 20.65 20.71 1.79
CA LYS A 299 21.35 19.42 1.64
C LYS A 299 20.59 18.48 0.72
N MET A 300 21.36 17.87 -0.19
CA MET A 300 20.88 16.83 -1.10
C MET A 300 20.96 15.48 -0.41
N LEU A 301 19.87 14.73 -0.44
CA LEU A 301 19.87 13.35 0.01
C LEU A 301 20.83 12.49 -0.84
N PRO A 302 21.42 11.42 -0.26
CA PRO A 302 22.33 10.53 -0.97
C PRO A 302 21.71 10.00 -2.27
N THR A 303 22.53 9.84 -3.32
CA THR A 303 22.07 9.29 -4.61
C THR A 303 21.68 7.82 -4.46
N ALA A 304 20.41 7.57 -4.16
CA ALA A 304 19.66 6.55 -4.88
C ALA A 304 18.21 7.02 -5.00
N ARG A 305 17.55 6.72 -6.11
CA ARG A 305 16.13 7.11 -6.31
C ARG A 305 15.15 6.45 -5.33
N CYS A 306 15.63 5.49 -4.51
CA CYS A 306 14.80 4.62 -3.68
C CYS A 306 14.72 5.03 -2.20
N TRP A 307 15.32 6.17 -1.82
CA TRP A 307 15.42 6.61 -0.41
C TRP A 307 14.12 7.23 0.13
N ASN A 308 13.45 8.05 -0.69
CA ASN A 308 12.38 8.94 -0.21
C ASN A 308 11.20 8.18 0.42
N HIS A 309 10.85 7.00 -0.11
CA HIS A 309 9.66 6.29 0.34
C HIS A 309 9.83 5.54 1.67
N ARG A 310 11.07 5.26 2.11
CA ARG A 310 11.35 4.40 3.28
C ARG A 310 11.95 5.15 4.48
N PHE A 311 12.30 6.43 4.33
CA PHE A 311 12.69 7.29 5.46
C PHE A 311 11.46 7.73 6.28
N LEU A 312 10.34 8.03 5.62
CA LEU A 312 9.08 8.49 6.24
C LEU A 312 8.35 7.42 7.09
N GLN A 313 8.74 6.14 7.02
CA GLN A 313 8.11 5.07 7.81
C GLN A 313 8.89 4.70 9.08
N GLY A 314 10.08 5.29 9.29
CA GLY A 314 10.99 4.93 10.38
C GLY A 314 10.93 5.84 11.61
N GLN A 315 10.21 6.97 11.53
CA GLN A 315 9.91 7.81 12.68
C GLN A 315 8.43 7.63 13.03
N GLY A 316 8.12 7.53 14.32
CA GLY A 316 6.84 7.07 14.84
C GLY A 316 5.62 7.82 14.30
N GLU A 317 4.49 7.09 14.31
CA GLU A 317 3.11 7.50 14.06
C GLU A 317 2.82 9.02 14.09
N ALA A 318 2.70 9.65 12.91
CA ALA A 318 1.64 10.60 12.58
C ALA A 318 1.68 10.98 11.09
N ALA A 319 0.50 11.18 10.51
CA ALA A 319 0.24 11.89 9.25
C ALA A 319 0.76 11.28 7.92
N SER A 320 0.09 10.22 7.44
CA SER A 320 -0.29 10.14 6.01
C SER A 320 -1.48 9.18 5.84
N THR A 321 -2.65 9.61 6.32
CA THR A 321 -3.92 9.02 5.89
C THR A 321 -4.22 9.44 4.45
N SER A 322 -3.59 8.79 3.48
CA SER A 322 -4.10 8.69 2.10
C SER A 322 -4.67 7.30 1.88
N ALA A 323 -5.63 6.92 2.73
CA ALA A 323 -6.49 5.77 2.52
C ALA A 323 -7.94 6.27 2.60
N CYS A 324 -8.46 6.68 1.45
CA CYS A 324 -9.88 6.96 1.28
C CYS A 324 -10.66 5.66 1.63
N PRO A 325 -11.52 5.66 2.66
CA PRO A 325 -12.28 4.47 3.02
C PRO A 325 -13.34 4.23 1.95
N ARG A 326 -13.22 3.15 1.18
CA ARG A 326 -14.34 2.68 0.35
C ARG A 326 -15.43 2.14 1.26
N THR A 327 -16.45 2.96 1.50
CA THR A 327 -17.78 2.49 1.92
C THR A 327 -18.38 1.65 0.80
N ASN A 328 -18.29 0.33 0.92
CA ASN A 328 -19.13 -0.59 0.15
C ASN A 328 -20.56 -0.55 0.71
N LYS A 329 -21.39 0.30 0.14
CA LYS A 329 -22.85 0.12 0.13
C LYS A 329 -23.38 0.52 -1.24
N PHE A 330 -23.54 -0.46 -2.12
CA PHE A 330 -24.60 -0.44 -3.11
C PHE A 330 -25.22 -1.83 -3.10
N GLY A 331 -26.36 -1.90 -2.41
CA GLY A 331 -27.34 -2.95 -2.57
C GLY A 331 -28.05 -2.70 -3.89
N ASP A 332 -28.18 -3.79 -4.64
CA ASP A 332 -28.96 -3.92 -5.84
C ASP A 332 -30.38 -4.28 -5.38
N ASP A 333 -31.36 -3.41 -5.61
CA ASP A 333 -32.77 -3.77 -5.60
C ASP A 333 -33.37 -3.23 -6.90
N GLY A 334 -33.71 -4.18 -7.79
CA GLY A 334 -34.38 -3.91 -9.04
C GLY A 334 -35.89 -3.86 -8.83
N SER A 335 -36.53 -2.87 -9.44
CA SER A 335 -37.92 -2.98 -9.87
C SER A 335 -38.19 -1.99 -11.01
N THR A 336 -38.25 -2.55 -12.22
CA THR A 336 -39.23 -2.27 -13.29
C THR A 336 -40.06 -0.98 -13.23
N GLY A 337 -40.02 -0.19 -14.30
CA GLY A 337 -41.01 0.88 -14.55
C GLY A 337 -40.77 1.63 -15.86
N GLN A 338 -41.57 1.30 -16.87
CA GLN A 338 -41.66 1.88 -18.22
C GLN A 338 -42.14 3.35 -18.23
N VAL A 339 -42.21 3.92 -19.45
CA VAL A 339 -42.93 5.14 -19.90
C VAL A 339 -42.02 6.37 -20.04
N VAL A 340 -41.45 6.70 -21.22
CA VAL A 340 -42.02 7.27 -22.47
C VAL A 340 -42.22 8.80 -22.43
N ARG A 341 -41.62 9.44 -23.46
CA ARG A 341 -41.89 10.75 -24.11
C ARG A 341 -41.35 12.06 -23.50
N SER A 342 -40.46 12.66 -24.30
CA SER A 342 -40.61 13.97 -24.97
C SER A 342 -41.15 15.16 -24.17
N PHE A 343 -40.40 16.25 -24.11
CA PHE A 343 -40.62 17.45 -24.92
C PHE A 343 -39.53 18.51 -24.66
N ASP A 344 -39.25 19.27 -25.70
CA ASP A 344 -38.31 20.40 -25.79
C ASP A 344 -38.60 21.56 -24.82
N ALA A 345 -37.55 22.28 -24.42
CA ALA A 345 -37.34 23.70 -24.74
C ALA A 345 -35.95 24.14 -24.25
#